data_AF-A0A949JLG3-F1
#
_entry.id   AF-A0A949JLG3-F1
#
_cell.length_a   1.000
_cell.length_b   1.000
_cell.length_c   1.000
_cell.angle_alpha   90.00
_cell.angle_beta   90.00
_cell.angle_gamma   90.00
#
_symmetry.space_group_name_H-M   'P 1'
#
loop_
_entity.id
_entity.type
_entity.pdbx_description
1 polymer ?
#
loop_
_entity_poly.entity_id
_entity_poly.type
_entity_poly.pdbx_seq_one_letter_code
_entity_poly.pdbx_strand_id
1 'polypeptide(L)' 'ADPPCHVLCGLSNISSGTTQKGLINRIYAAMLIGNGLDAVILNVNDTELVDAILTAELVLNKGIYADSYLEAFRS' A
#
# COMPACT_ATOMS: atom_id res chain seq x y z
N ALA A 1 -22.46 9.75 1.05
CA ALA A 1 -22.49 11.05 0.36
C ALA A 1 -21.64 10.90 -0.88
N ASP A 2 -22.06 11.50 -2.00
CA ASP A 2 -21.34 11.44 -3.27
C ASP A 2 -20.67 12.81 -3.50
N PRO A 3 -19.35 12.87 -3.75
CA PRO A 3 -18.40 11.77 -3.79
C PRO A 3 -18.05 11.18 -2.40
N PRO A 4 -17.54 9.93 -2.35
CA PRO A 4 -17.01 9.33 -1.13
C PRO A 4 -15.92 10.21 -0.50
N CYS A 5 -15.86 10.26 0.82
CA CYS A 5 -14.76 10.92 1.52
C CYS A 5 -13.47 10.12 1.33
N HIS A 6 -12.37 10.80 1.01
CA HIS A 6 -11.07 10.14 0.90
C HIS A 6 -10.59 9.63 2.26
N VAL A 7 -10.11 8.39 2.29
CA VAL A 7 -9.57 7.75 3.49
C VAL A 7 -8.04 7.78 3.44
N LEU A 8 -7.44 8.45 4.43
CA LEU A 8 -6.00 8.55 4.62
C LEU A 8 -5.58 7.78 5.90
N CYS A 9 -4.53 6.97 5.81
CA CYS A 9 -3.99 6.24 6.97
C CYS A 9 -2.46 6.39 7.10
N GLY A 10 -1.93 6.32 8.31
CA GLY A 10 -0.49 6.27 8.59
C GLY A 10 -0.05 4.87 9.01
N LEU A 11 0.86 4.23 8.25
CA LEU A 11 1.30 2.86 8.50
C LEU A 11 2.25 2.72 9.69
N SER A 12 3.03 3.74 10.02
CA SER A 12 4.02 3.65 11.10
C SER A 12 3.41 3.47 12.49
N ASN A 13 2.14 3.87 12.68
CA ASN A 13 1.46 3.79 13.97
C ASN A 13 1.14 2.35 14.37
N ILE A 14 0.77 1.48 13.42
CA ILE A 14 0.32 0.12 13.73
C ILE A 14 1.46 -0.79 14.19
N SER A 15 2.67 -0.57 13.68
CA SER A 15 3.84 -1.40 13.95
C SER A 15 4.75 -0.83 15.05
N SER A 16 4.38 0.28 15.68
CA SER A 16 5.18 0.87 16.76
C SER A 16 5.38 -0.11 17.92
N GLY A 17 6.61 -0.23 18.41
CA GLY A 17 6.96 -1.18 19.47
C GLY A 17 7.07 -2.66 19.07
N THR A 18 6.81 -3.03 17.82
CA THR A 18 6.90 -4.42 17.35
C THR A 18 8.27 -4.74 16.76
N THR A 19 8.65 -6.02 16.77
CA THR A 19 9.91 -6.52 16.19
C THR A 19 9.82 -6.64 14.66
N GLN A 20 8.65 -6.99 14.11
CA GLN A 20 8.44 -7.29 12.69
C GLN A 20 7.69 -6.17 11.95
N LYS A 21 8.19 -4.94 12.07
CA LYS A 21 7.49 -3.74 11.59
C LYS A 21 7.18 -3.77 10.08
N GLY A 22 8.16 -4.19 9.26
CA GLY A 22 8.00 -4.23 7.81
C GLY A 22 6.89 -5.17 7.36
N LEU A 23 6.86 -6.39 7.90
CA LEU A 23 5.84 -7.39 7.57
C LEU A 23 4.44 -6.93 7.98
N ILE A 24 4.30 -6.37 9.18
CA ILE A 24 3.01 -5.86 9.67
C ILE A 24 2.51 -4.73 8.76
N ASN A 25 3.39 -3.78 8.42
CA ASN A 25 3.01 -2.65 7.56
C ASN A 25 2.58 -3.11 6.16
N ARG A 26 3.26 -4.11 5.58
CA ARG A 26 2.93 -4.65 4.25
C ARG A 26 1.55 -5.29 4.20
N ILE A 27 1.29 -6.21 5.14
CA ILE A 27 0.01 -6.91 5.19
C ILE A 27 -1.10 -5.92 5.50
N TYR A 28 -0.87 -4.99 6.43
CA TYR A 28 -1.86 -3.97 6.77
C TYR A 28 -2.16 -3.04 5.59
N ALA A 29 -1.14 -2.61 4.84
CA ALA A 29 -1.32 -1.80 3.63
C ALA A 29 -2.17 -2.53 2.57
N ALA A 30 -1.85 -3.79 2.27
CA ALA A 30 -2.62 -4.58 1.31
C ALA A 30 -4.10 -4.73 1.73
N MET A 31 -4.36 -4.97 3.02
CA MET A 31 -5.72 -5.04 3.55
C MET A 31 -6.46 -3.70 3.43
N LEU A 32 -5.79 -2.58 3.72
CA LEU A 32 -6.39 -1.25 3.59
C LEU A 32 -6.74 -0.91 2.13
N ILE A 33 -5.86 -1.22 1.18
CA ILE A 33 -6.13 -0.99 -0.25
C ILE A 33 -7.36 -1.80 -0.69
N GLY A 34 -7.50 -3.05 -0.22
CA GLY A 34 -8.69 -3.87 -0.44
C GLY A 34 -9.98 -3.32 0.17
N ASN A 35 -9.87 -2.47 1.19
CA ASN A 35 -11.01 -1.80 1.83
C ASN A 35 -11.27 -0.39 1.28
N GLY A 36 -10.62 0.01 0.19
CA GLY A 36 -10.86 1.30 -0.47
C GLY A 36 -10.02 2.46 0.08
N LEU A 37 -8.83 2.20 0.61
CA LEU A 37 -7.88 3.26 0.95
C LEU A 37 -7.52 4.11 -0.28
N ASP A 38 -7.55 5.44 -0.12
CA ASP A 38 -7.18 6.41 -1.15
C ASP A 38 -5.71 6.81 -1.07
N ALA A 39 -5.20 7.05 0.14
CA ALA A 39 -3.84 7.52 0.36
C ALA A 39 -3.24 6.98 1.65
N VAL A 40 -1.91 6.86 1.69
CA VAL A 40 -1.21 6.32 2.85
C VAL A 40 0.13 7.01 3.09
N ILE A 41 0.42 7.32 4.35
CA ILE A 41 1.73 7.82 4.78
C ILE A 41 2.58 6.61 5.16
N LEU A 42 3.63 6.38 4.37
CA LEU A 42 4.47 5.17 4.43
C LEU A 42 5.96 5.50 4.30
N ASN A 43 6.81 4.56 4.71
CA ASN A 43 8.25 4.66 4.50
C ASN A 43 8.62 4.19 3.09
N VAL A 44 8.87 5.14 2.18
CA VAL A 44 9.19 4.85 0.77
C VAL A 44 10.51 4.12 0.58
N ASN A 45 11.38 4.10 1.58
CA ASN A 45 12.63 3.33 1.54
C ASN A 45 12.44 1.83 1.77
N ASP A 46 11.24 1.39 2.20
CA ASP A 46 10.91 -0.04 2.29
C ASP A 46 10.39 -0.52 0.92
N THR A 47 11.30 -1.02 0.08
CA THR A 47 10.99 -1.46 -1.29
C THR A 47 9.95 -2.56 -1.33
N GLU A 48 10.00 -3.48 -0.37
CA GLU A 48 9.04 -4.58 -0.27
C GLU A 48 7.63 -4.08 0.17
N LEU A 49 7.55 -2.95 0.89
CA LEU A 49 6.28 -2.27 1.17
C LEU A 49 5.67 -1.65 -0.08
N VAL A 50 6.48 -0.97 -0.88
CA VAL A 50 6.04 -0.40 -2.15
C VAL A 50 5.57 -1.51 -3.10
N ASP A 51 6.33 -2.61 -3.19
CA ASP A 51 5.97 -3.74 -4.05
C ASP A 51 4.64 -4.39 -3.62
N ALA A 52 4.41 -4.53 -2.32
CA ALA A 52 3.15 -5.06 -1.80
C ALA A 52 1.96 -4.16 -2.15
N ILE A 53 2.13 -2.83 -2.10
CA ILE A 53 1.10 -1.85 -2.45
C ILE A 53 0.76 -1.94 -3.94
N LEU A 54 1.78 -1.92 -4.80
CA LEU A 54 1.60 -2.01 -6.25
C LEU A 54 0.94 -3.33 -6.66
N THR A 55 1.35 -4.42 -6.02
CA THR A 55 0.74 -5.73 -6.24
C THR A 55 -0.73 -5.74 -5.80
N ALA A 56 -1.05 -5.13 -4.65
CA ALA A 56 -2.43 -5.05 -4.17
C ALA A 56 -3.33 -4.21 -5.09
N GLU A 57 -2.81 -3.08 -5.62
CA GLU A 57 -3.54 -2.27 -6.59
C GLU A 57 -3.77 -3.02 -7.91
N LEU A 58 -2.77 -3.77 -8.37
CA LEU A 58 -2.88 -4.62 -9.55
C LEU A 58 -3.95 -5.70 -9.37
N VAL A 59 -3.96 -6.39 -8.21
CA VAL A 59 -4.96 -7.42 -7.87
C VAL A 59 -6.38 -6.83 -7.82
N LEU A 60 -6.53 -5.57 -7.40
CA LEU A 60 -7.81 -4.85 -7.37
C LEU A 60 -8.18 -4.21 -8.71
N ASN A 61 -7.42 -4.50 -9.78
CA ASN A 61 -7.65 -3.99 -11.13
C ASN A 61 -7.63 -2.45 -11.19
N LYS A 62 -6.87 -1.80 -10.30
CA LYS A 62 -6.64 -0.34 -10.30
C LYS A 62 -5.53 0.07 -11.28
N GLY A 63 -4.71 -0.88 -11.72
CA GLY A 63 -3.67 -0.71 -12.74
C GLY A 63 -3.74 -1.79 -13.81
N ILE A 64 -3.27 -1.47 -15.02
CA ILE A 64 -3.14 -2.44 -16.10
C ILE A 64 -1.94 -3.33 -15.81
N TYR A 65 -2.13 -4.64 -15.91
CA TYR A 65 -1.04 -5.60 -15.76
C TYR A 65 0.06 -5.37 -16.81
N ALA A 66 1.29 -5.26 -16.33
CA ALA A 66 2.51 -5.31 -17.12
C ALA A 66 3.56 -6.06 -16.31
N ASP A 67 4.37 -6.92 -16.93
CA ASP A 67 5.44 -7.65 -16.22
C ASP A 67 6.42 -6.70 -15.49
N SER A 68 6.58 -5.48 -15.99
CA SER A 68 7.43 -4.43 -15.41
C SER A 68 6.69 -3.45 -14.50
N TYR A 69 5.49 -3.77 -13.99
CA TYR A 69 4.71 -2.84 -13.17
C TYR A 69 5.45 -2.35 -11.92
N LEU A 70 6.34 -3.16 -11.36
CA LEU A 70 7.20 -2.77 -10.24
C LEU A 70 8.31 -1.80 -10.64
N GLU A 71 8.84 -1.91 -11.86
CA GLU A 71 9.88 -1.02 -12.39
C GLU A 71 9.30 0.31 -12.89
N ALA A 72 8.11 0.26 -13.47
CA ALA A 72 7.38 1.43 -13.96
C ALA A 72 7.11 2.45 -12.84
N PHE A 73 6.91 1.99 -11.61
CA PHE A 73 6.66 2.87 -10.46
C PHE A 73 7.94 3.40 -9.80
N ARG A 74 9.10 2.83 -10.15
CA ARG A 74 10.42 3.23 -9.65
C ARG A 74 11.20 4.12 -10.62
N SER A 75 10.69 4.26 -11.85
CA SER A 75 11.26 5.07 -12.95
C SER A 75 10.83 6.53 -12.83
#